data_AF-A0A2E3MWC3-F1
#
_entry.id   AF-A0A2E3MWC3-F1
#
_cell.length_a   1.000
_cell.length_b   1.000
_cell.length_c   1.000
_cell.angle_alpha   90.00
_cell.angle_beta   90.00
_cell.angle_gamma   90.00
#
_symmetry.space_group_name_H-M   'P 1'
#
loop_
_entity.id
_entity.type
_entity.pdbx_description
1 polymer ?
#
loop_
_entity_poly.entity_id
_entity_poly.type
_entity_poly.pdbx_seq_one_letter_code
_entity_poly.pdbx_strand_id
1 'polypeptide(L)'
;MTTFTKNDVQNMSGPELVAAFNKITGENVKRFSSRPAGIKRVLSVLDQQKPAPVKKTKKAGTGGGRRKLTVAQAEEIRVRRADGEKVKDLAEEFGVSIYVIYDVTYGRRYREINGPTTDPTKAPRVTTAMREKALELDDAGQTIEEIAKELGISKDLVNDVLNRIDWSVR
;
A
#
# COMPACT_ATOMS: atom_id res chain seq x y z
N MET A 1 5.92 -0.11 17.71
CA MET A 1 4.76 0.81 17.85
C MET A 1 3.67 0.28 16.92
N THR A 2 2.46 0.00 17.43
CA THR A 2 1.37 -0.57 16.64
C THR A 2 0.80 0.52 15.73
N THR A 3 1.12 0.48 14.44
CA THR A 3 0.57 1.41 13.44
C THR A 3 -0.80 0.90 13.01
N PHE A 4 -1.83 1.73 13.14
CA PHE A 4 -3.19 1.39 12.69
C PHE A 4 -3.36 1.84 11.25
N THR A 5 -3.75 0.94 10.34
CA THR A 5 -4.04 1.33 8.96
C THR A 5 -5.42 1.98 8.86
N LYS A 6 -5.64 2.73 7.78
CA LYS A 6 -6.96 3.34 7.49
C LYS A 6 -8.08 2.29 7.43
N ASN A 7 -7.78 1.09 6.93
CA ASN A 7 -8.74 0.00 6.84
C ASN A 7 -9.04 -0.59 8.24
N ASP A 8 -8.03 -0.70 9.11
CA ASP A 8 -8.23 -1.17 10.48
C ASP A 8 -9.18 -0.24 11.25
N VAL A 9 -8.99 1.08 11.12
CA VAL A 9 -9.85 2.09 11.79
C VAL A 9 -11.29 2.04 11.31
N GLN A 10 -11.53 1.74 10.02
CA GLN A 10 -12.90 1.59 9.51
C GLN A 10 -13.61 0.37 10.11
N ASN A 11 -12.87 -0.69 10.40
CA ASN A 11 -13.40 -1.94 10.94
C ASN A 11 -13.50 -1.97 12.47
N MET A 12 -12.85 -1.05 13.17
CA MET A 12 -12.89 -0.96 14.64
C MET A 12 -14.27 -0.63 15.21
N SER A 13 -14.55 -1.24 16.36
CA SER A 13 -15.70 -0.96 17.21
C SER A 13 -15.54 0.37 17.96
N GLY A 14 -16.67 0.91 18.47
CA GLY A 14 -16.68 2.15 19.24
C GLY A 14 -15.63 2.25 20.37
N PRO A 15 -15.49 1.24 21.25
CA PRO A 15 -14.48 1.27 22.31
C PRO A 15 -13.04 1.14 21.80
N GLU A 16 -12.81 0.39 20.72
CA GLU A 16 -11.47 0.27 20.11
C GLU A 16 -11.01 1.59 19.48
N LEU A 17 -11.92 2.32 18.84
CA LEU A 17 -11.62 3.67 18.32
C LEU A 17 -11.19 4.62 19.43
N VAL A 18 -11.81 4.52 20.61
CA VAL A 18 -11.50 5.36 21.77
C VAL A 18 -10.11 5.03 22.31
N ALA A 19 -9.82 3.73 22.46
CA ALA A 19 -8.51 3.27 22.88
C ALA A 19 -7.41 3.68 21.88
N ALA A 20 -7.67 3.54 20.59
CA ALA A 20 -6.77 3.99 19.54
C ALA A 20 -6.54 5.51 19.61
N PHE A 21 -7.60 6.31 19.69
CA PHE A 21 -7.50 7.76 19.78
C PHE A 21 -6.69 8.21 21.00
N ASN A 22 -7.05 7.72 22.19
CA ASN A 22 -6.38 8.10 23.44
C ASN A 22 -4.90 7.70 23.44
N LYS A 23 -4.56 6.58 22.80
CA LYS A 23 -3.17 6.14 22.62
C LYS A 23 -2.39 7.03 21.65
N ILE A 24 -3.05 7.56 20.63
CA ILE A 24 -2.44 8.38 19.57
C ILE A 24 -2.27 9.84 20.04
N THR A 25 -3.26 10.42 20.73
CA THR A 25 -3.24 11.83 21.16
C THR A 25 -2.78 12.04 22.60
N GLY A 26 -2.78 10.99 23.42
CA GLY A 26 -2.61 11.11 24.88
C GLY A 26 -3.82 11.71 25.61
N GLU A 27 -4.92 11.99 24.90
CA GLU A 27 -6.16 12.46 25.50
C GLU A 27 -6.93 11.31 26.16
N ASN A 28 -7.83 11.62 27.09
CA ASN A 28 -8.69 10.62 27.74
C ASN A 28 -10.17 10.86 27.38
N VAL A 29 -10.53 10.46 26.16
CA VAL A 29 -11.92 10.43 25.72
C VAL A 29 -12.58 9.17 26.27
N LYS A 30 -13.74 9.29 26.90
CA LYS A 30 -14.50 8.13 27.42
C LYS A 30 -15.35 7.43 26.36
N ARG A 31 -15.89 8.21 25.42
CA ARG A 31 -16.69 7.73 24.28
C ARG A 31 -16.78 8.78 23.18
N PHE A 32 -16.91 8.34 21.95
CA PHE A 32 -17.35 9.22 20.85
C PHE A 32 -18.87 9.38 20.84
N SER A 33 -19.34 10.46 20.23
CA SER A 33 -20.78 10.72 20.04
C SER A 33 -21.44 9.68 19.13
N SER A 34 -20.71 9.19 18.12
CA SER A 34 -21.13 8.10 17.25
C SER A 34 -19.91 7.38 16.67
N ARG A 35 -20.06 6.13 16.20
CA ARG A 35 -18.98 5.38 15.54
C ARG A 35 -18.41 6.13 14.32
N PRO A 36 -19.24 6.69 13.40
CA PRO A 36 -18.72 7.49 12.29
C PRO A 36 -17.92 8.73 12.75
N ALA A 37 -18.36 9.39 13.83
CA ALA A 37 -17.63 10.52 14.40
C ALA A 37 -16.27 10.10 15.00
N GLY A 38 -16.22 8.93 15.65
CA GLY A 38 -14.99 8.33 16.14
C GLY A 38 -14.01 8.00 15.02
N ILE A 39 -14.48 7.31 13.97
CA ILE A 39 -13.68 7.02 12.77
C ILE A 39 -13.11 8.30 12.17
N LYS A 40 -13.94 9.33 11.96
CA LYS A 40 -13.50 10.61 11.38
C LYS A 40 -12.43 11.29 12.23
N ARG A 41 -12.55 11.26 13.56
CA ARG A 41 -11.57 11.84 14.48
C ARG A 41 -10.26 11.08 14.49
N VAL A 42 -10.30 9.76 14.61
CA VAL A 42 -9.11 8.90 14.59
C VAL A 42 -8.37 9.05 13.26
N LEU A 43 -9.10 9.02 12.13
CA LEU A 43 -8.51 9.24 10.81
C LEU A 43 -7.90 10.65 10.66
N SER A 44 -8.55 11.68 11.21
CA SER A 44 -8.00 13.04 11.19
C SER A 44 -6.70 13.16 11.98
N VAL A 45 -6.58 12.48 13.12
CA VAL A 45 -5.36 12.51 13.92
C VAL A 45 -4.25 11.69 13.25
N LEU A 46 -4.58 10.54 12.65
CA LEU A 46 -3.63 9.77 11.84
C LEU A 46 -3.10 10.60 10.66
N ASP A 47 -3.97 11.36 10.01
CA ASP A 47 -3.59 12.26 8.91
C ASP A 47 -2.74 13.46 9.41
N GLN A 48 -2.95 13.91 10.65
CA GLN A 48 -2.14 14.96 11.30
C GLN A 48 -0.83 14.45 11.93
N GLN A 49 -0.68 13.14 12.14
CA GLN A 49 0.60 12.50 12.48
C GLN A 49 1.48 12.27 11.25
N LYS A 50 1.03 12.61 10.03
CA LYS A 50 1.95 12.81 8.91
C LYS A 50 2.97 13.86 9.33
N PRO A 51 4.29 13.64 9.11
CA PRO A 51 5.27 14.67 9.37
C PRO A 51 4.83 15.94 8.65
N ALA A 52 4.89 17.06 9.36
CA ALA A 52 4.49 18.37 8.83
C ALA A 52 5.05 18.54 7.41
N PRO A 53 4.29 19.13 6.47
CA PRO A 53 4.71 19.25 5.08
C PRO A 53 6.14 19.76 5.06
N VAL A 54 7.06 18.95 4.53
CA VAL A 54 8.48 19.29 4.49
C VAL A 54 8.54 20.65 3.83
N LYS A 55 8.86 21.69 4.63
CA LYS A 55 8.96 23.06 4.13
C LYS A 55 9.79 22.99 2.87
N LYS A 56 9.35 23.65 1.79
CA LYS A 56 10.08 23.69 0.50
C LYS A 56 11.50 24.23 0.72
N THR A 57 12.42 23.38 1.15
CA THR A 57 13.80 23.77 1.42
C THR A 57 14.47 23.82 0.07
N LYS A 58 14.77 25.03 -0.39
CA LYS A 58 15.67 25.19 -1.53
C LYS A 58 17.02 24.58 -1.12
N LYS A 59 17.42 23.55 -1.87
CA LYS A 59 18.68 22.77 -1.82
C LYS A 59 18.61 21.50 -0.97
N ALA A 60 18.70 20.36 -1.64
CA ALA A 60 19.40 19.20 -1.08
C ALA A 60 19.98 18.33 -2.20
N GLY A 61 21.21 17.88 -1.98
CA GLY A 61 21.94 16.99 -2.85
C GLY A 61 23.36 16.78 -2.31
N THR A 62 23.50 16.32 -1.06
CA THR A 62 24.77 15.79 -0.56
C THR A 62 24.93 14.39 -1.12
N GLY A 63 25.61 14.29 -2.27
CA GLY A 63 25.83 13.04 -3.01
C GLY A 63 25.63 13.21 -4.51
N GLY A 64 26.58 13.86 -5.18
CA GLY A 64 26.70 13.86 -6.64
C GLY A 64 25.59 14.61 -7.40
N GLY A 65 25.49 15.93 -7.20
CA GLY A 65 25.06 16.95 -8.19
C GLY A 65 23.67 16.88 -8.87
N ARG A 66 22.92 15.77 -8.82
CA ARG A 66 21.67 15.57 -9.59
C ARG A 66 20.54 14.89 -8.83
N ARG A 67 20.77 14.38 -7.62
CA ARG A 67 19.75 13.68 -6.83
C ARG A 67 18.90 14.70 -6.07
N LYS A 68 17.59 14.76 -6.39
CA LYS A 68 16.61 15.68 -5.80
C LYS A 68 16.06 15.21 -4.44
N LEU A 69 16.23 13.94 -4.10
CA LEU A 69 15.75 13.35 -2.85
C LEU A 69 16.94 12.85 -2.04
N THR A 70 16.82 12.94 -0.72
CA THR A 70 17.75 12.29 0.21
C THR A 70 17.40 10.80 0.37
N VAL A 71 18.31 10.03 0.96
CA VAL A 71 18.12 8.61 1.25
C VAL A 71 16.92 8.41 2.21
N ALA A 72 16.86 9.20 3.29
CA ALA A 72 15.75 9.17 4.24
C ALA A 72 14.40 9.51 3.59
N GLN A 73 14.36 10.46 2.65
CA GLN A 73 13.13 10.78 1.91
C GLN A 73 12.70 9.63 0.99
N ALA A 74 13.65 8.92 0.38
CA ALA A 74 13.35 7.78 -0.46
C ALA A 74 12.82 6.57 0.36
N GLU A 75 13.32 6.36 1.58
CA GLU A 75 12.75 5.40 2.55
C GLU A 75 11.31 5.75 2.89
N GLU A 76 11.06 7.01 3.26
CA GLU A 76 9.74 7.50 3.63
C GLU A 76 8.72 7.32 2.48
N ILE A 77 9.12 7.64 1.25
CA ILE A 77 8.30 7.42 0.06
C ILE A 77 7.92 5.95 -0.12
N ARG A 78 8.84 5.00 0.13
CA ARG A 78 8.53 3.55 0.03
C ARG A 78 7.53 3.11 1.09
N VAL A 79 7.70 3.57 2.33
CA VAL A 79 6.79 3.26 3.43
C VAL A 79 5.40 3.82 3.15
N ARG A 80 5.29 5.08 2.74
CA ARG A 80 4.00 5.73 2.42
C ARG A 80 3.34 5.12 1.20
N ARG A 81 4.12 4.69 0.21
CA ARG A 81 3.57 3.95 -0.94
C ARG A 81 3.04 2.57 -0.52
N ALA A 82 3.72 1.87 0.39
CA ALA A 82 3.25 0.61 0.93
C ALA A 82 1.96 0.76 1.75
N ASP A 83 1.77 1.91 2.41
CA ASP A 83 0.51 2.28 3.09
C ASP A 83 -0.64 2.62 2.12
N GLY A 84 -0.38 2.64 0.80
CA GLY A 84 -1.39 2.83 -0.24
C GLY A 84 -1.59 4.28 -0.68
N GLU A 85 -0.71 5.21 -0.27
CA GLU A 85 -0.79 6.59 -0.74
C GLU A 85 -0.56 6.72 -2.24
N LYS A 86 -1.24 7.68 -2.86
CA LYS A 86 -1.15 7.90 -4.31
C LYS A 86 0.18 8.57 -4.67
N VAL A 87 0.79 8.07 -5.73
CA VAL A 87 2.06 8.56 -6.28
C VAL A 87 1.99 10.05 -6.64
N LYS A 88 0.83 10.53 -7.09
CA LYS A 88 0.62 11.94 -7.46
C LYS A 88 0.74 12.86 -6.24
N ASP A 89 0.10 12.49 -5.14
CA ASP A 89 0.09 13.28 -3.91
C ASP A 89 1.50 13.32 -3.31
N LEU A 90 2.21 12.19 -3.30
CA LEU A 90 3.62 12.11 -2.93
C LEU A 90 4.51 12.98 -3.84
N ALA A 91 4.29 12.99 -5.15
CA ALA A 91 5.09 13.79 -6.07
C ALA A 91 4.94 15.29 -5.81
N GLU A 92 3.71 15.75 -5.57
CA GLU A 92 3.41 17.15 -5.24
C GLU A 92 4.02 17.55 -3.89
N GLU A 93 3.94 16.68 -2.90
CA GLU A 93 4.46 16.91 -1.55
C GLU A 93 5.99 16.98 -1.51
N PHE A 94 6.67 16.03 -2.16
CA PHE A 94 8.12 15.98 -2.22
C PHE A 94 8.72 16.89 -3.29
N GLY A 95 7.89 17.58 -4.08
CA GLY A 95 8.33 18.51 -5.13
C GLY A 95 9.12 17.84 -6.26
N VAL A 96 8.82 16.57 -6.53
CA VAL A 96 9.49 15.76 -7.56
C VAL A 96 8.52 15.33 -8.64
N SER A 97 9.05 14.84 -9.76
CA SER A 97 8.20 14.24 -10.78
C SER A 97 7.63 12.90 -10.28
N ILE A 98 6.41 12.58 -10.70
CA ILE A 98 5.77 11.28 -10.48
C ILE A 98 6.70 10.12 -10.90
N TYR A 99 7.48 10.29 -11.97
CA TYR A 99 8.46 9.30 -12.42
C TYR A 99 9.60 9.07 -11.42
N VAL A 100 9.99 10.10 -10.66
CA VAL A 100 11.01 9.95 -9.61
C VAL A 100 10.46 9.11 -8.45
N ILE A 101 9.18 9.30 -8.08
CA ILE A 101 8.53 8.47 -7.08
C ILE A 101 8.48 7.00 -7.57
N TYR A 102 8.10 6.77 -8.82
CA TYR A 102 8.13 5.42 -9.41
C TYR A 102 9.54 4.79 -9.39
N ASP A 103 10.57 5.53 -9.80
CA ASP A 103 11.95 5.02 -9.75
C ASP A 103 12.40 4.64 -8.32
N VAL A 104 11.96 5.40 -7.33
CA VAL A 104 12.24 5.16 -5.90
C VAL A 104 11.47 3.94 -5.40
N THR A 105 10.17 3.83 -5.70
CA THR A 105 9.31 2.73 -5.25
C THR A 105 9.67 1.41 -5.93
N TYR A 106 10.18 1.47 -7.16
CA TYR A 106 10.60 0.29 -7.93
C TYR A 106 12.04 -0.11 -7.66
N GLY A 107 12.77 0.61 -6.79
CA GLY A 107 14.17 0.31 -6.49
C GLY A 107 15.13 0.54 -7.66
N ARG A 108 14.70 1.25 -8.72
CA ARG A 108 15.58 1.66 -9.84
C ARG A 108 16.59 2.69 -9.39
N ARG A 109 16.19 3.55 -8.45
CA ARG A 109 17.04 4.51 -7.74
C ARG A 109 17.10 4.16 -6.25
N TYR A 110 18.19 4.58 -5.62
CA TYR A 110 18.44 4.36 -4.20
C TYR A 110 18.37 2.86 -3.83
N ARG A 111 19.17 2.04 -4.53
CA ARG A 111 19.27 0.58 -4.31
C ARG A 111 19.85 0.20 -2.94
N GLU A 112 20.65 1.10 -2.37
CA GLU A 112 21.29 0.95 -1.06
C GLU A 112 20.29 1.06 0.11
N ILE A 113 19.05 1.43 -0.19
CA ILE A 113 17.99 1.60 0.80
C ILE A 113 17.24 0.30 1.02
N ASN A 114 17.06 -0.08 2.30
CA ASN A 114 16.18 -1.14 2.73
C ASN A 114 14.72 -0.64 2.79
N GLY A 115 13.82 -1.24 2.01
CA GLY A 115 12.40 -0.92 2.04
C GLY A 115 11.60 -1.68 0.98
N PRO A 116 10.27 -1.81 1.12
CA PRO A 116 9.44 -2.59 0.21
C PRO A 116 9.47 -1.95 -1.19
N THR A 117 9.98 -2.69 -2.17
CA THR A 117 9.94 -2.29 -3.57
C THR A 117 8.74 -2.91 -4.25
N THR A 118 7.83 -2.08 -4.76
CA THR A 118 6.66 -2.56 -5.50
C THR A 118 7.02 -2.61 -6.98
N ASP A 119 7.75 -3.62 -7.46
CA ASP A 119 7.99 -3.72 -8.90
C ASP A 119 6.68 -4.10 -9.61
N PRO A 120 6.04 -3.18 -10.37
CA PRO A 120 4.76 -3.45 -11.01
C PRO A 120 4.90 -4.49 -12.12
N THR A 121 6.12 -4.69 -12.64
CA THR A 121 6.39 -5.70 -13.67
C THR A 121 6.44 -7.11 -13.09
N LYS A 122 6.53 -7.22 -11.76
CA LYS A 122 6.49 -8.48 -11.02
C LYS A 122 5.20 -8.69 -10.23
N ALA A 123 4.19 -7.83 -10.39
CA ALA A 123 2.90 -8.10 -9.79
C ALA A 123 2.35 -9.43 -10.37
N PRO A 124 1.93 -10.39 -9.53
CA PRO A 124 1.29 -11.60 -9.99
C PRO A 124 0.09 -11.23 -10.85
N ARG A 125 -0.02 -11.76 -12.08
CA ARG A 125 -1.22 -11.59 -12.90
C ARG A 125 -2.40 -12.36 -12.32
N VAL A 126 -2.12 -13.32 -11.44
CA VAL A 126 -3.10 -14.12 -10.71
C VAL A 126 -2.93 -13.84 -9.23
N THR A 127 -3.99 -13.39 -8.56
CA THR A 127 -4.01 -13.22 -7.11
C THR A 127 -4.31 -14.55 -6.42
N THR A 128 -3.95 -14.69 -5.14
CA THR A 128 -4.26 -15.90 -4.34
C THR A 128 -5.75 -16.26 -4.39
N ALA A 129 -6.62 -15.26 -4.33
CA ALA A 129 -8.07 -15.44 -4.42
C ALA A 129 -8.51 -16.00 -5.80
N MET A 130 -7.87 -15.59 -6.90
CA MET A 130 -8.18 -16.12 -8.23
C MET A 130 -7.74 -17.57 -8.37
N ARG A 131 -6.62 -17.95 -7.75
CA ARG A 131 -6.14 -19.33 -7.71
C ARG A 131 -7.10 -20.24 -6.93
N GLU A 132 -7.53 -19.82 -5.74
CA GLU A 132 -8.49 -20.59 -4.94
C GLU A 132 -9.80 -20.78 -5.71
N LYS A 133 -10.31 -19.71 -6.33
CA LYS A 133 -11.54 -19.80 -7.12
C LYS A 133 -11.37 -20.67 -8.38
N ALA A 134 -10.21 -20.65 -9.04
CA ALA A 134 -9.94 -21.52 -10.18
C ALA A 134 -9.91 -23.01 -9.78
N LEU A 135 -9.34 -23.32 -8.62
CA LEU A 135 -9.28 -24.69 -8.09
C LEU A 135 -10.67 -25.19 -7.66
N GLU A 136 -11.48 -24.32 -7.04
CA GLU A 136 -12.86 -24.65 -6.66
C GLU A 136 -13.74 -24.98 -7.88
N LEU A 137 -13.61 -24.20 -8.95
CA LEU A 137 -14.39 -24.43 -10.18
C LEU A 137 -13.92 -25.69 -10.95
N ASP A 138 -12.63 -26.02 -10.89
CA ASP A 138 -12.08 -27.26 -11.45
C ASP A 138 -12.55 -28.49 -10.67
N ASP A 139 -12.57 -28.44 -9.34
CA ASP A 139 -13.12 -29.51 -8.49
C ASP A 139 -14.64 -29.69 -8.70
N ALA A 140 -15.35 -28.60 -9.01
CA ALA A 140 -16.75 -28.63 -9.43
C ALA A 140 -16.97 -29.20 -10.86
N GLY A 141 -15.89 -29.58 -11.56
CA GLY A 141 -15.93 -30.19 -12.89
C GLY A 141 -16.23 -29.22 -14.03
N GLN A 142 -16.07 -27.90 -13.81
CA GLN A 142 -16.22 -26.93 -14.89
C GLN A 142 -15.08 -27.06 -15.90
N THR A 143 -15.38 -26.76 -17.15
CA THR A 143 -14.36 -26.75 -18.19
C THR A 143 -13.46 -25.52 -18.04
N ILE A 144 -12.20 -25.64 -18.47
CA ILE A 144 -11.22 -24.53 -18.47
C ILE A 144 -11.77 -23.26 -19.15
N GLU A 145 -12.64 -23.42 -20.15
CA GLU A 145 -13.28 -22.31 -20.86
C GLU A 145 -14.30 -21.56 -20.02
N GLU A 146 -15.09 -22.28 -19.21
CA GLU A 146 -16.06 -21.71 -18.29
C GLU A 146 -15.36 -21.00 -17.13
N ILE A 147 -14.29 -21.62 -16.60
CA ILE A 147 -13.44 -21.02 -15.56
C ILE A 147 -12.79 -19.72 -16.06
N ALA A 148 -12.26 -19.73 -17.28
CA ALA A 148 -11.67 -18.55 -17.92
C ALA A 148 -12.68 -17.40 -18.06
N LYS A 149 -13.91 -17.71 -18.48
CA LYS A 149 -14.98 -16.73 -18.66
C LYS A 149 -15.46 -16.15 -17.32
N GLU A 150 -15.60 -17.00 -16.31
CA GLU A 150 -16.05 -16.63 -14.96
C GLU A 150 -15.01 -15.76 -14.24
N LEU A 151 -13.72 -16.04 -14.43
CA LEU A 151 -12.62 -15.29 -13.82
C LEU A 151 -12.13 -14.12 -14.68
N GLY A 152 -12.56 -14.02 -15.94
CA GLY A 152 -12.14 -12.98 -16.88
C GLY A 152 -10.66 -13.07 -17.27
N ILE A 153 -10.08 -14.28 -17.28
CA ILE A 153 -8.67 -14.54 -17.60
C ILE A 153 -8.52 -15.44 -18.84
N SER A 154 -7.32 -15.52 -19.42
CA SER A 154 -7.08 -16.38 -20.59
C SER A 154 -7.10 -17.87 -20.21
N LYS A 155 -7.51 -18.72 -21.15
CA LYS A 155 -7.50 -20.19 -20.99
C LYS A 155 -6.11 -20.72 -20.64
N ASP A 156 -5.06 -20.16 -21.27
CA ASP A 156 -3.67 -20.50 -20.97
C ASP A 156 -3.30 -20.17 -19.52
N LEU A 157 -3.79 -19.05 -18.98
CA LEU A 157 -3.51 -18.67 -17.60
C LEU A 157 -4.25 -19.57 -16.58
N VAL A 158 -5.48 -19.99 -16.90
CA VAL A 158 -6.19 -21.01 -16.11
C VAL A 158 -5.41 -22.32 -16.12
N ASN A 159 -4.92 -22.74 -17.29
CA ASN A 159 -4.13 -23.96 -17.45
C ASN A 159 -2.79 -23.88 -16.68
N ASP A 160 -2.10 -22.74 -16.68
CA ASP A 160 -0.87 -22.53 -15.90
C ASP A 160 -1.13 -22.62 -14.39
N VAL A 161 -2.25 -22.05 -13.93
CA VAL A 161 -2.68 -22.10 -12.52
C VAL A 161 -2.99 -23.54 -12.08
N LEU A 162 -3.73 -24.30 -12.90
CA LEU A 162 -4.10 -25.70 -12.61
C LEU A 162 -2.89 -26.64 -12.67
N ASN A 163 -1.99 -26.46 -13.64
CA ASN A 163 -0.77 -27.28 -13.77
C ASN A 163 0.33 -26.93 -12.76
N ARG A 164 0.07 -26.00 -11.82
CA ARG A 164 1.04 -25.49 -10.83
C ARG A 164 2.34 -24.95 -11.46
N ILE A 165 2.29 -24.52 -12.72
CA ILE A 165 3.38 -23.81 -13.40
C ILE A 165 3.26 -22.33 -13.01
N ASP A 166 3.37 -22.08 -11.70
CA ASP A 166 3.19 -20.75 -11.13
C ASP A 166 4.53 -20.02 -11.03
N TRP A 167 4.59 -18.80 -11.59
CA TRP A 167 5.73 -17.90 -11.62
C TRP A 167 5.66 -16.82 -10.51
N SER A 168 4.75 -16.98 -9.56
CA SER A 168 4.39 -16.04 -8.49
C SER A 168 4.73 -16.53 -7.07
N VAL A 169 5.09 -17.79 -6.85
CA VAL A 169 5.59 -18.27 -5.55
C VAL A 169 7.07 -18.64 -5.69
N ARG A 170 7.95 -17.64 -5.56
CA ARG A 170 9.36 -17.85 -5.24
C ARG A 170 9.89 -16.76 -4.32
#